data_AF-A0A5R8NFK2-F1
#
_entry.id   AF-A0A5R8NFK2-F1
#
_cell.length_a   1.000
_cell.length_b   1.000
_cell.length_c   1.000
_cell.angle_alpha   90.00
_cell.angle_beta   90.00
_cell.angle_gamma   90.00
#
_symmetry.space_group_name_H-M   'P 1'
#
loop_
_entity.id
_entity.type
_entity.pdbx_description
1 polymer ?
#
loop_
_entity_poly.entity_id
_entity_poly.type
_entity_poly.pdbx_seq_one_letter_code
_entity_poly.pdbx_strand_id
1 'polypeptide(L)'
;MNFVLPDHDDTGLVEIVAPGVEWAVWAGLVDRLLADGYSVTLEQDGTPIAPTIERELFATSFDAGYCLTVGFRQQVWSSALFSETCVEFQGDSSMISTSEDIDAVVNFMRLVRDVAGVKVLLVPETISLSIAKPYFVVDVED
;
A
#
# COMPACT_ATOMS: atom_id res chain seq x y z
N MET A 1 17.17 -3.10 -14.80
CA MET A 1 16.61 -2.79 -13.47
C MET A 1 16.54 -4.11 -12.72
N ASN A 2 17.15 -4.23 -11.54
CA ASN A 2 17.19 -5.51 -10.81
C ASN A 2 16.13 -5.48 -9.70
N PHE A 3 14.99 -6.10 -9.96
CA PHE A 3 13.96 -6.40 -8.96
C PHE A 3 14.33 -7.74 -8.32
N VAL A 4 14.47 -7.78 -7.00
CA VAL A 4 14.81 -9.02 -6.27
C VAL A 4 13.64 -9.31 -5.35
N LEU A 5 12.83 -10.30 -5.72
CA LEU A 5 11.81 -10.87 -4.85
C LEU A 5 12.46 -11.82 -3.83
N PRO A 6 11.82 -12.07 -2.68
CA PRO A 6 12.22 -13.16 -1.79
C PRO A 6 12.25 -14.50 -2.54
N ASP A 7 13.14 -15.41 -2.11
CA ASP A 7 13.15 -16.79 -2.59
C ASP A 7 11.77 -17.42 -2.32
N HIS A 8 11.27 -18.22 -3.27
CA HIS A 8 9.93 -18.83 -3.28
C HIS A 8 9.56 -19.66 -2.03
N ASP A 9 10.51 -19.92 -1.13
CA ASP A 9 10.31 -20.67 0.12
C ASP A 9 10.02 -19.77 1.34
N ASP A 10 10.17 -18.45 1.25
CA ASP A 10 9.68 -17.49 2.25
C ASP A 10 8.32 -16.96 1.78
N THR A 11 7.24 -17.58 2.27
CA THR A 11 5.84 -17.15 2.07
C THR A 11 5.53 -15.85 2.84
N GLY A 12 6.45 -14.89 2.80
CA GLY A 12 6.38 -13.65 3.55
C GLY A 12 5.47 -12.64 2.85
N LEU A 13 4.73 -11.89 3.66
CA LEU A 13 4.04 -10.70 3.22
C LEU A 13 5.06 -9.63 2.83
N VAL A 14 4.69 -8.77 1.90
CA VAL A 14 5.48 -7.61 1.48
C VAL A 14 4.67 -6.34 1.67
N GLU A 15 5.34 -5.22 1.88
CA GLU A 15 4.69 -3.94 2.12
C GLU A 15 5.16 -2.88 1.12
N ILE A 16 4.21 -2.11 0.60
CA ILE A 16 4.46 -0.86 -0.09
C ILE A 16 4.30 0.27 0.92
N VAL A 17 5.33 1.09 1.09
CA VAL A 17 5.36 2.09 2.16
C VAL A 17 5.77 3.46 1.62
N ALA A 18 4.98 4.50 1.94
CA ALA A 18 5.28 5.91 1.69
C ALA A 18 5.29 6.68 3.04
N PRO A 19 6.47 6.79 3.68
CA PRO A 19 6.57 7.39 5.01
C PRO A 19 6.63 8.92 4.96
N GLY A 20 6.21 9.57 6.05
CA GLY A 20 6.35 11.01 6.23
C GLY A 20 5.28 11.84 5.52
N VAL A 21 4.09 11.27 5.36
CA VAL A 21 2.93 11.92 4.73
C VAL A 21 1.99 12.52 5.79
N GLU A 22 0.95 13.23 5.34
CA GLU A 22 -0.17 13.64 6.19
C GLU A 22 -1.42 12.80 5.86
N TRP A 23 -2.40 12.77 6.77
CA TRP A 23 -3.64 12.00 6.59
C TRP A 23 -4.37 12.33 5.28
N ALA A 24 -4.29 13.59 4.82
CA ALA A 24 -4.95 14.03 3.59
C ALA A 24 -4.40 13.34 2.33
N VAL A 25 -3.16 12.84 2.38
CA VAL A 25 -2.57 12.02 1.30
C VAL A 25 -3.35 10.72 1.13
N TRP A 26 -3.81 10.09 2.22
CA TRP A 26 -4.64 8.89 2.13
C TRP A 26 -5.97 9.16 1.42
N ALA A 27 -6.62 10.27 1.76
CA ALA A 27 -7.87 10.69 1.12
C ALA A 27 -7.65 10.92 -0.40
N GLY A 28 -6.64 11.72 -0.76
CA GLY A 28 -6.29 11.96 -2.15
C GLY A 28 -5.88 10.69 -2.90
N LEU A 29 -5.26 9.73 -2.21
CA LEU A 29 -4.87 8.45 -2.80
C LEU A 29 -6.10 7.60 -3.12
N VAL A 30 -7.05 7.48 -2.20
CA VAL A 30 -8.28 6.72 -2.43
C VAL A 30 -9.11 7.35 -3.57
N ASP A 31 -9.24 8.67 -3.59
CA ASP A 31 -9.90 9.38 -4.70
C ASP A 31 -9.22 9.08 -6.04
N ARG A 32 -7.88 9.11 -6.06
CA ARG A 32 -7.10 8.81 -7.27
C ARG A 32 -7.25 7.36 -7.71
N LEU A 33 -7.24 6.40 -6.79
CA LEU A 33 -7.42 4.97 -7.09
C LEU A 33 -8.79 4.70 -7.70
N LEU A 34 -9.84 5.28 -7.13
CA LEU A 34 -11.20 5.19 -7.68
C LEU A 34 -11.28 5.80 -9.08
N ALA A 35 -10.67 6.97 -9.29
CA ALA A 35 -10.65 7.64 -10.59
C ALA A 35 -9.90 6.84 -11.67
N ASP A 36 -8.80 6.18 -11.30
CA ASP A 36 -7.98 5.35 -12.18
C ASP A 36 -8.57 3.93 -12.38
N GLY A 37 -9.72 3.62 -11.76
CA GLY A 37 -10.46 2.37 -11.97
C GLY A 37 -9.98 1.17 -11.16
N TYR A 38 -9.22 1.40 -10.08
CA TYR A 38 -8.85 0.34 -9.14
C TYR A 38 -10.07 -0.15 -8.37
N SER A 39 -10.07 -1.43 -7.99
CA SER A 39 -11.05 -1.95 -7.04
C SER A 39 -10.65 -1.48 -5.65
N VAL A 40 -11.47 -0.64 -5.01
CA VAL A 40 -11.20 -0.14 -3.65
C VAL A 40 -12.38 -0.47 -2.74
N THR A 41 -12.11 -1.15 -1.63
CA THR A 41 -13.10 -1.46 -0.60
C THR A 41 -12.58 -0.96 0.74
N LEU A 42 -13.41 -0.24 1.49
CA LEU A 42 -13.17 0.04 2.89
C LEU A 42 -14.16 -0.76 3.72
N GLU A 43 -13.68 -1.49 4.71
CA GLU A 43 -14.50 -2.27 5.62
C GLU A 43 -14.33 -1.78 7.06
N GLN A 44 -15.39 -1.89 7.84
CA GLN A 44 -15.40 -1.74 9.29
C GLN A 44 -15.96 -3.03 9.89
N ASP A 45 -15.17 -3.74 10.68
CA ASP A 45 -15.54 -5.04 11.28
C ASP A 45 -16.11 -6.03 10.23
N GLY A 46 -15.49 -6.07 9.04
CA GLY A 46 -15.89 -6.93 7.92
C GLY A 46 -17.16 -6.49 7.18
N THR A 47 -17.70 -5.32 7.51
CA THR A 47 -18.84 -4.72 6.79
C THR A 47 -18.33 -3.63 5.83
N PRO A 48 -18.60 -3.75 4.51
CA PRO A 48 -18.23 -2.71 3.56
C PRO A 48 -18.92 -1.38 3.86
N ILE A 49 -18.14 -0.30 3.85
CA ILE A 49 -18.59 1.08 3.99
C ILE A 49 -18.12 1.92 2.80
N ALA A 50 -18.57 3.18 2.72
CA ALA A 50 -18.08 4.08 1.69
C ALA A 50 -16.55 4.25 1.82
N PRO A 51 -15.76 4.13 0.72
CA PRO A 51 -14.31 4.26 0.76
C PRO A 51 -13.91 5.74 0.86
N THR A 52 -14.26 6.38 1.97
CA THR A 52 -13.92 7.77 2.27
C THR A 52 -12.98 7.78 3.45
N ILE A 53 -11.77 8.33 3.26
CA ILE A 53 -10.78 8.41 4.32
C ILE A 53 -10.91 9.74 5.06
N GLU A 54 -11.38 9.66 6.30
CA GLU A 54 -11.42 10.77 7.23
C GLU A 54 -10.33 10.62 8.29
N ARG A 55 -9.88 11.72 8.88
CA ARG A 55 -8.79 11.70 9.87
C ARG A 55 -9.14 10.84 11.09
N GLU A 56 -10.41 10.83 11.48
CA GLU A 56 -10.96 10.12 12.63
C GLU A 56 -10.80 8.60 12.51
N LEU A 57 -10.67 8.05 11.29
CA LEU A 57 -10.41 6.63 11.07
C LEU A 57 -9.09 6.21 11.73
N PHE A 58 -8.05 7.03 11.66
CA PHE A 58 -6.74 6.71 12.26
C PHE A 58 -6.74 6.77 13.79
N ALA A 59 -7.67 7.52 14.40
CA ALA A 59 -7.80 7.59 15.86
C ALA A 59 -8.50 6.35 16.44
N THR A 60 -9.23 5.61 15.60
CA THR A 60 -10.10 4.49 16.02
C THR A 60 -9.75 3.18 15.33
N SER A 61 -8.79 3.17 14.39
CA SER A 61 -8.53 2.03 13.50
C SER A 61 -8.19 0.73 14.20
N PHE A 62 -7.47 0.79 15.32
CA PHE A 62 -7.12 -0.40 16.09
C PHE A 62 -8.33 -1.08 16.74
N ASP A 63 -9.30 -0.28 17.22
CA ASP A 63 -10.47 -0.77 17.96
C ASP A 63 -11.69 -1.02 17.05
N ALA A 64 -11.79 -0.30 15.92
CA ALA A 64 -12.92 -0.33 15.01
C ALA A 64 -12.75 -1.32 13.83
N GLY A 65 -11.60 -1.98 13.73
CA GLY A 65 -11.38 -3.03 12.74
C GLY A 65 -11.45 -2.54 11.29
N TYR A 66 -10.90 -1.35 11.01
CA TYR A 66 -10.89 -0.83 9.64
C TYR A 66 -9.90 -1.60 8.76
N CYS A 67 -10.31 -1.88 7.52
CA CYS A 67 -9.45 -2.47 6.51
C CYS A 67 -9.73 -1.81 5.15
N LEU A 68 -8.72 -1.15 4.59
CA LEU A 68 -8.75 -0.65 3.22
C LEU A 68 -8.11 -1.69 2.30
N THR A 69 -8.83 -2.16 1.31
CA THR A 69 -8.36 -3.14 0.32
C THR A 69 -8.34 -2.51 -1.07
N VAL A 70 -7.23 -2.70 -1.78
CA VAL A 70 -7.03 -2.28 -3.17
C VAL A 70 -6.70 -3.51 -4.01
N GLY A 71 -7.50 -3.73 -5.06
CA GLY A 71 -7.32 -4.81 -6.01
C GLY A 71 -6.86 -4.29 -7.37
N PHE A 72 -5.82 -4.93 -7.92
CA PHE A 72 -5.39 -4.74 -9.31
C PHE A 72 -4.85 -6.04 -9.89
N ARG A 73 -5.23 -6.33 -11.14
CA ARG A 73 -5.06 -7.66 -11.74
C ARG A 73 -5.60 -8.75 -10.79
N GLN A 74 -4.79 -9.75 -10.45
CA GLN A 74 -5.09 -10.81 -9.49
C GLN A 74 -4.58 -10.52 -8.07
N GLN A 75 -3.96 -9.37 -7.84
CA GLN A 75 -3.35 -9.01 -6.57
C GLN A 75 -4.33 -8.25 -5.69
N VAL A 76 -4.23 -8.48 -4.39
CA VAL A 76 -4.99 -7.78 -3.35
C VAL A 76 -4.00 -7.23 -2.34
N TRP A 77 -4.12 -5.94 -2.07
CA TRP A 77 -3.25 -5.19 -1.19
C TRP A 77 -4.11 -4.50 -0.12
N SER A 78 -3.75 -4.64 1.14
CA SER A 78 -4.57 -4.17 2.26
C SER A 78 -3.82 -3.29 3.23
N SER A 79 -4.51 -2.32 3.81
CA SER A 79 -4.02 -1.52 4.94
C SER A 79 -5.02 -1.59 6.08
N ALA A 80 -4.50 -1.71 7.31
CA ALA A 80 -5.31 -1.56 8.52
C ALA A 80 -5.42 -0.09 8.99
N LEU A 81 -4.89 0.86 8.21
CA LEU A 81 -4.92 2.30 8.51
C LEU A 81 -4.34 2.63 9.90
N PHE A 82 -3.23 1.99 10.26
CA PHE A 82 -2.60 2.16 11.58
C PHE A 82 -1.86 3.49 11.77
N SER A 83 -1.52 4.20 10.68
CA SER A 83 -0.74 5.44 10.76
C SER A 83 -1.29 6.52 9.83
N GLU A 84 -1.62 7.68 10.41
CA GLU A 84 -1.96 8.87 9.63
C GLU A 84 -0.74 9.48 8.92
N THR A 85 0.48 9.04 9.26
CA THR A 85 1.76 9.63 8.79
C THR A 85 2.52 8.74 7.81
N CYS A 86 1.94 7.60 7.43
CA CYS A 86 2.56 6.63 6.55
C CYS A 86 1.48 5.95 5.71
N VAL A 87 1.55 6.07 4.39
CA VAL A 87 0.78 5.16 3.53
C VAL A 87 1.46 3.81 3.58
N GLU A 88 0.70 2.75 3.85
CA GLU A 88 1.20 1.39 3.78
C GLU A 88 0.16 0.49 3.12
N PHE A 89 0.61 -0.49 2.35
CA PHE A 89 -0.23 -1.59 1.88
C PHE A 89 0.56 -2.87 1.94
N GLN A 90 -0.03 -3.88 2.57
CA GLN A 90 0.50 -5.22 2.65
C GLN A 90 -0.08 -6.11 1.54
N GLY A 91 0.77 -6.90 0.90
CA GLY A 91 0.40 -7.83 -0.18
C GLY A 91 1.05 -9.20 -0.01
N ASP A 92 0.46 -10.21 -0.63
CA ASP A 92 1.01 -11.56 -0.69
C ASP A 92 2.04 -11.65 -1.84
N SER A 93 3.30 -11.89 -1.51
CA SER A 93 4.38 -12.01 -2.48
C SER A 93 4.17 -13.15 -3.48
N SER A 94 3.42 -14.20 -3.12
CA SER A 94 3.09 -15.30 -4.02
C SER A 94 2.20 -14.89 -5.21
N MET A 95 1.52 -13.75 -5.10
CA MET A 95 0.72 -13.17 -6.18
C MET A 95 1.56 -12.37 -7.19
N ILE A 96 2.86 -12.18 -6.93
CA ILE A 96 3.83 -11.50 -7.80
C ILE A 96 4.70 -12.55 -8.47
N SER A 97 4.16 -13.19 -9.52
CA SER A 97 4.81 -14.36 -10.13
C SER A 97 5.33 -14.12 -11.55
N THR A 98 4.89 -13.04 -12.18
CA THR A 98 5.25 -12.69 -13.56
C THR A 98 5.83 -11.29 -13.65
N SER A 99 6.50 -10.98 -14.77
CA SER A 99 6.99 -9.63 -15.04
C SER A 99 5.86 -8.59 -15.08
N GLU A 100 4.69 -8.98 -15.57
CA GLU A 100 3.54 -8.08 -15.61
C GLU A 100 2.98 -7.77 -14.22
N ASP A 101 3.12 -8.70 -13.27
CA ASP A 101 2.74 -8.49 -11.87
C ASP A 101 3.68 -7.51 -11.19
N ILE A 102 4.98 -7.63 -11.49
CA ILE A 102 6.00 -6.68 -11.05
C ILE A 102 5.70 -5.29 -11.61
N ASP A 103 5.41 -5.19 -12.92
CA ASP A 103 5.05 -3.92 -13.56
C ASP A 103 3.81 -3.29 -12.93
N ALA A 104 2.80 -4.10 -12.57
CA ALA A 104 1.61 -3.63 -11.88
C ALA A 104 1.93 -3.07 -10.49
N VAL A 105 2.76 -3.76 -9.71
CA VAL A 105 3.23 -3.28 -8.40
C VAL A 105 4.00 -1.97 -8.54
N VAL A 106 4.93 -1.88 -9.49
CA VAL A 106 5.70 -0.66 -9.73
C VAL A 106 4.81 0.51 -10.17
N ASN A 107 3.80 0.26 -11.00
CA ASN A 107 2.84 1.29 -11.39
C ASN A 107 1.97 1.76 -10.23
N PHE A 108 1.54 0.84 -9.36
CA PHE A 108 0.83 1.19 -8.13
C PHE A 108 1.72 2.02 -7.19
N MET A 109 2.99 1.63 -6.99
CA MET A 109 3.97 2.42 -6.22
C MET A 109 4.19 3.82 -6.80
N ARG A 110 4.24 3.96 -8.13
CA ARG A 110 4.34 5.27 -8.81
C ARG A 110 3.11 6.14 -8.57
N LEU A 111 1.92 5.56 -8.63
CA LEU A 111 0.68 6.27 -8.31
C LEU A 111 0.70 6.78 -6.87
N VAL A 112 1.09 5.93 -5.91
CA VAL A 112 1.24 6.32 -4.50
C VAL A 112 2.25 7.46 -4.37
N ARG A 113 3.41 7.36 -5.01
CA ARG A 113 4.43 8.42 -5.01
C ARG A 113 3.87 9.73 -5.56
N ASP A 114 3.18 9.69 -6.70
CA ASP A 114 2.66 10.89 -7.37
C ASP A 114 1.66 11.65 -6.49
N VAL A 115 0.86 10.92 -5.71
CA VAL A 115 -0.08 11.52 -4.75
C VAL A 115 0.64 11.98 -3.48
N ALA A 116 1.58 11.18 -2.96
CA ALA A 116 2.22 11.42 -1.68
C ALA A 116 3.35 12.46 -1.75
N GLY A 117 3.95 12.67 -2.92
CA GLY A 117 5.10 13.57 -3.10
C GLY A 117 6.37 13.10 -2.37
N VAL A 118 6.45 11.82 -2.00
CA VAL A 118 7.58 11.22 -1.29
C VAL A 118 7.99 9.91 -1.94
N LYS A 119 9.21 9.45 -1.63
CA LYS A 119 9.69 8.14 -2.07
C LYS A 119 8.79 7.01 -1.57
N VAL A 120 8.61 5.99 -2.39
CA VAL A 120 7.84 4.79 -2.07
C VAL A 120 8.75 3.57 -2.10
N LEU A 121 8.64 2.74 -1.07
CA LEU A 121 9.48 1.57 -0.84
C LEU A 121 8.64 0.30 -0.97
N LEU A 122 9.20 -0.73 -1.60
CA LEU A 122 8.72 -2.11 -1.46
C LEU A 122 9.68 -2.82 -0.51
N VAL A 123 9.19 -3.28 0.61
CA VAL A 123 9.97 -3.90 1.70
C VAL A 123 9.36 -5.26 2.09
N PRO A 124 10.11 -6.15 2.75
CA PRO A 124 9.49 -7.24 3.48
C PRO A 124 8.56 -6.70 4.57
N GLU A 125 7.52 -7.45 4.93
CA GLU A 125 6.69 -7.15 6.11
C GLU A 125 7.58 -6.85 7.31
N THR A 126 7.33 -5.72 7.98
CA THR A 126 8.23 -5.25 9.01
C THR A 126 7.58 -4.35 10.05
N ILE A 127 7.95 -4.58 11.30
CA ILE A 127 7.62 -3.68 12.41
C ILE A 127 8.54 -2.45 12.47
N SER A 128 9.65 -2.43 11.70
CA SER A 128 10.64 -1.34 11.76
C SER A 128 11.21 -1.01 10.38
N LEU A 129 10.56 -0.06 9.72
CA LEU A 129 10.96 0.45 8.40
C LEU A 129 12.41 0.98 8.39
N SER A 130 12.89 1.52 9.51
CA SER A 130 14.24 2.13 9.60
C SER A 130 15.39 1.14 9.36
N ILE A 131 15.16 -0.16 9.56
CA ILE A 131 16.16 -1.22 9.38
C ILE A 131 15.80 -2.18 8.23
N ALA A 132 14.59 -2.05 7.67
CA ALA A 132 14.14 -2.87 6.56
C ALA A 132 14.94 -2.51 5.29
N LYS A 133 15.47 -3.55 4.62
CA LYS A 133 16.15 -3.37 3.34
C LYS A 133 15.10 -3.42 2.22
N PRO A 134 14.91 -2.34 1.44
CA PRO A 134 13.93 -2.34 0.37
C PRO A 134 14.34 -3.31 -0.75
N TYR A 135 13.36 -4.06 -1.25
CA TYR A 135 13.45 -4.80 -2.51
C TYR A 135 13.45 -3.84 -3.70
N PHE A 136 12.70 -2.74 -3.59
CA PHE A 136 12.55 -1.75 -4.64
C PHE A 136 12.23 -0.35 -4.09
N VAL A 137 12.62 0.69 -4.84
CA VAL A 137 12.38 2.09 -4.50
C VAL A 137 11.90 2.82 -5.73
N VAL A 138 10.79 3.56 -5.60
CA VAL A 138 10.36 4.58 -6.56
C VAL A 138 10.67 5.94 -5.94
N ASP A 139 11.61 6.66 -6.54
CA ASP A 139 12.05 7.97 -6.05
C ASP A 139 11.20 9.12 -6.61
N VAL A 140 11.28 10.27 -5.95
CA VAL A 140 10.73 11.53 -6.47
C VAL A 140 11.66 12.01 -7.58
N GLU A 141 11.13 12.28 -8.77
CA GLU A 141 11.93 12.88 -9.84
C GLU A 141 12.21 14.35 -9.48
N ASP A 142 13.48 14.78 -9.59
CA ASP A 142 13.94 16.16 -9.36
C ASP A 142 13.35 17.17 -10.37
#